data_AF-A0A3E0KHL2-F1
#
_entry.id   AF-A0A3E0KHL2-F1
#
_cell.length_a   1.000
_cell.length_b   1.000
_cell.length_c   1.000
_cell.angle_alpha   90.00
_cell.angle_beta   90.00
_cell.angle_gamma   90.00
#
_symmetry.space_group_name_H-M   'P 1'
#
loop_
_entity.id
_entity.type
_entity.pdbx_description
1 polymer ?
#
loop_
_entity_poly.entity_id
_entity_poly.type
_entity_poly.pdbx_seq_one_letter_code
_entity_poly.pdbx_strand_id
1 'polypeptide(L)'
;MMGFRKSYGAQWIPQELQCSFLIDGDAAWVSTGSQRDCIMSPRESPLAVTGEGAPMSAFTARLRKTPVIAGAKDVEKVATALEAGIGIIFFLTGTIFDLARAAALVRQTPSMLFAHVDLLQGVGKDPAGIRWLGQELGIHGIVSTRSNLIKAAQDEGLYAIQRLFILDSEALRTGLKVVTSTGPDAVELLPALVVPSIQHRLPFASLPPVIAGGLVETEAEVRSILKTPAVSVSTSRAELWHIFGQSRKTGAGTEI
;
A
#
# COMPACT_ATOMS: atom_id res chain seq x y z
N MET A 1 -34.61 37.87 -28.21
CA MET A 1 -34.36 37.06 -29.43
C MET A 1 -33.35 35.98 -29.07
N MET A 2 -33.84 34.77 -28.79
CA MET A 2 -33.05 33.60 -28.43
C MET A 2 -32.55 32.90 -29.69
N GLY A 3 -31.25 32.57 -29.74
CA GLY A 3 -30.67 31.70 -30.75
C GLY A 3 -30.63 30.25 -30.26
N PHE A 4 -31.32 29.34 -30.95
CA PHE A 4 -31.28 27.89 -30.77
C PHE A 4 -30.66 27.23 -32.01
N ARG A 5 -29.99 26.07 -31.88
CA ARG A 5 -29.48 25.31 -33.05
C ARG A 5 -29.57 23.78 -32.89
N LYS A 6 -30.72 23.15 -33.14
CA LYS A 6 -30.88 21.68 -33.32
C LYS A 6 -29.91 21.10 -34.39
N SER A 7 -29.51 19.82 -34.48
CA SER A 7 -29.35 18.63 -33.63
C SER A 7 -29.11 17.43 -34.59
N TYR A 8 -28.38 16.38 -34.20
CA TYR A 8 -28.79 15.00 -34.50
C TYR A 8 -28.43 14.11 -33.29
N GLY A 9 -29.46 13.59 -32.61
CA GLY A 9 -29.39 12.71 -31.43
C GLY A 9 -29.66 13.43 -30.10
N ALA A 10 -30.87 13.25 -29.54
CA ALA A 10 -31.47 13.86 -28.34
C ALA A 10 -30.52 13.98 -27.11
N GLN A 11 -30.47 15.04 -26.29
CA GLN A 11 -31.48 15.96 -25.71
C GLN A 11 -30.83 17.33 -25.36
N TRP A 12 -31.63 18.37 -25.03
CA TRP A 12 -31.29 19.80 -25.10
C TRP A 12 -31.43 20.58 -23.73
N ILE A 13 -30.40 21.38 -23.34
CA ILE A 13 -30.37 22.72 -22.63
C ILE A 13 -30.37 22.68 -21.05
N PRO A 14 -29.98 23.75 -20.29
CA PRO A 14 -28.64 24.29 -19.98
C PRO A 14 -28.44 24.76 -18.49
N GLN A 15 -27.24 25.30 -18.20
CA GLN A 15 -26.84 26.36 -17.24
C GLN A 15 -27.33 26.39 -15.76
N GLU A 16 -26.32 26.58 -14.89
CA GLU A 16 -26.34 27.02 -13.48
C GLU A 16 -26.38 25.93 -12.39
N LEU A 17 -25.17 25.49 -12.00
CA LEU A 17 -24.92 24.90 -10.68
C LEU A 17 -24.90 26.02 -9.62
N GLN A 18 -26.04 26.30 -9.01
CA GLN A 18 -26.07 26.99 -7.72
C GLN A 18 -25.69 25.99 -6.61
N CYS A 19 -24.54 26.24 -5.99
CA CYS A 19 -24.22 25.68 -4.68
C CYS A 19 -25.26 26.20 -3.66
N SER A 20 -25.98 25.28 -3.02
CA SER A 20 -26.64 25.55 -1.76
C SER A 20 -26.08 24.61 -0.69
N PHE A 21 -25.42 25.22 0.28
CA PHE A 21 -25.12 24.63 1.58
C PHE A 21 -26.44 24.50 2.35
N LEU A 22 -26.72 23.32 2.90
CA LEU A 22 -27.59 23.18 4.07
C LEU A 22 -26.94 22.19 5.03
N ILE A 23 -26.65 22.69 6.23
CA ILE A 23 -26.27 21.94 7.42
C ILE A 23 -27.58 21.47 8.06
N ASP A 24 -27.75 20.16 8.23
CA ASP A 24 -28.23 19.52 9.47
C ASP A 24 -28.41 18.01 9.28
N GLY A 25 -27.98 17.26 10.31
CA GLY A 25 -28.54 15.98 10.77
C GLY A 25 -28.69 14.81 9.80
N ASP A 26 -28.00 13.71 10.11
CA ASP A 26 -28.27 12.33 9.67
C ASP A 26 -28.01 11.98 8.19
N ALA A 27 -26.77 11.62 7.89
CA ALA A 27 -26.37 11.05 6.60
C ALA A 27 -26.82 9.58 6.45
N ALA A 28 -28.03 9.40 5.92
CA ALA A 28 -28.39 8.22 5.16
C ALA A 28 -27.78 8.33 3.74
N TRP A 29 -26.97 7.36 3.34
CA TRP A 29 -26.42 7.31 1.98
C TRP A 29 -27.47 6.79 0.99
N VAL A 30 -27.99 7.67 0.14
CA VAL A 30 -28.72 7.27 -1.08
C VAL A 30 -27.72 7.24 -2.23
N SER A 31 -27.50 6.05 -2.78
CA SER A 31 -26.64 5.84 -3.94
C SER A 31 -27.37 6.21 -5.24
N THR A 32 -27.13 7.40 -5.75
CA THR A 32 -27.38 7.72 -7.16
C THR A 32 -26.16 8.43 -7.73
N GLY A 33 -25.21 7.64 -8.24
CA GLY A 33 -24.01 8.12 -8.91
C GLY A 33 -23.36 6.97 -9.67
N SER A 34 -23.11 7.19 -10.95
CA SER A 34 -22.44 6.29 -11.90
C SER A 34 -21.23 5.56 -11.30
N GLN A 35 -21.10 4.26 -11.61
CA GLN A 35 -20.02 3.34 -11.22
C GLN A 35 -18.59 3.75 -11.65
N ARG A 36 -18.37 5.00 -12.08
CA ARG A 36 -17.08 5.53 -12.57
C ARG A 36 -16.41 6.57 -11.66
N ASP A 37 -17.05 6.97 -10.56
CA ASP A 37 -16.55 8.09 -9.74
C ASP A 37 -15.72 7.67 -8.51
N CYS A 38 -15.42 6.39 -8.34
CA CYS A 38 -14.44 5.92 -7.34
C CYS A 38 -13.02 5.92 -7.91
N ILE A 39 -12.59 7.04 -8.50
CA ILE A 39 -11.17 7.26 -8.84
C ILE A 39 -10.49 7.70 -7.55
N MET A 40 -9.46 6.95 -7.11
CA MET A 40 -8.61 7.32 -5.98
C MET A 40 -8.22 8.80 -6.09
N SER A 41 -8.44 9.58 -5.03
CA SER A 41 -8.09 11.00 -5.08
C SER A 41 -6.58 11.15 -5.36
N PRO A 42 -6.17 12.15 -6.16
CA PRO A 42 -4.76 12.44 -6.36
C PRO A 42 -4.09 12.65 -5.01
N ARG A 43 -2.89 12.08 -4.82
CA ARG A 43 -2.03 12.42 -3.68
C ARG A 43 -1.78 13.92 -3.70
N GLU A 44 -1.94 14.57 -2.55
CA GLU A 44 -1.30 15.85 -2.31
C GLU A 44 0.22 15.66 -2.44
N SER A 45 0.82 16.31 -3.43
CA SER A 45 2.25 16.24 -3.75
C SER A 45 3.08 16.93 -2.66
N PRO A 46 4.01 16.26 -1.97
CA PRO A 46 4.86 16.90 -0.97
C PRO A 46 6.18 17.30 -1.60
N LEU A 47 6.19 18.36 -2.41
CA LEU A 47 7.41 19.07 -2.77
C LEU A 47 7.29 20.54 -2.37
N ALA A 48 7.37 20.77 -1.05
CA ALA A 48 8.04 21.90 -0.39
C ALA A 48 7.51 22.06 1.05
N VAL A 49 8.09 21.35 2.02
CA VAL A 49 8.02 21.80 3.43
C VAL A 49 9.34 21.49 4.13
N THR A 50 10.21 22.49 4.21
CA THR A 50 11.24 22.56 5.26
C THR A 50 10.56 23.10 6.53
N GLY A 51 10.23 22.22 7.46
CA GLY A 51 9.65 22.59 8.76
C GLY A 51 9.03 21.39 9.49
N GLU A 52 9.24 21.31 10.80
CA GLU A 52 8.64 20.30 11.68
C GLU A 52 7.11 20.23 11.49
N GLY A 53 6.60 19.02 11.18
CA GLY A 53 5.16 18.73 11.19
C GLY A 53 4.45 18.61 9.84
N ALA A 54 5.08 18.06 8.79
CA ALA A 54 4.34 17.63 7.60
C ALA A 54 3.25 16.59 7.97
N PRO A 55 2.02 16.66 7.42
CA PRO A 55 0.98 15.68 7.71
C PRO A 55 1.44 14.28 7.27
N MET A 56 1.43 13.35 8.21
CA MET A 56 1.85 11.97 7.97
C MET A 56 0.89 11.30 6.98
N SER A 57 1.44 10.73 5.90
CA SER A 57 0.62 10.05 4.88
C SER A 57 -0.21 8.91 5.50
N ALA A 58 -1.39 8.64 4.91
CA ALA A 58 -2.27 7.55 5.36
C ALA A 58 -1.56 6.19 5.37
N PHE A 59 -0.66 5.95 4.40
CA PHE A 59 0.18 4.76 4.36
C PHE A 59 1.17 4.69 5.52
N THR A 60 1.92 5.76 5.80
CA THR A 60 2.88 5.77 6.92
C THR A 60 2.18 5.53 8.25
N ALA A 61 0.99 6.13 8.45
CA ALA A 61 0.18 5.90 9.64
C ALA A 61 -0.32 4.45 9.74
N ARG A 62 -0.78 3.85 8.63
CA ARG A 62 -1.19 2.44 8.58
C ARG A 62 -0.01 1.50 8.86
N LEU A 63 1.14 1.78 8.27
CA LEU A 63 2.36 0.99 8.40
C LEU A 63 2.82 0.92 9.86
N ARG A 64 2.84 2.04 10.57
CA ARG A 64 3.19 2.09 12.01
C ARG A 64 2.18 1.37 12.91
N LYS A 65 0.92 1.24 12.49
CA LYS A 65 -0.13 0.50 13.21
C LYS A 65 -0.17 -0.99 12.88
N THR A 66 0.65 -1.43 11.93
CA THR A 66 0.68 -2.79 11.40
C THR A 66 2.04 -3.40 11.71
N PRO A 67 2.23 -4.03 12.89
CA PRO A 67 3.54 -4.57 13.28
C PRO A 67 4.00 -5.72 12.38
N VAL A 68 3.06 -6.46 11.79
CA VAL A 68 3.31 -7.55 10.85
C VAL A 68 2.57 -7.32 9.55
N ILE A 69 3.31 -7.39 8.44
CA ILE A 69 2.82 -7.39 7.05
C ILE A 69 2.75 -8.84 6.57
N ALA A 70 1.64 -9.19 5.92
CA ALA A 70 1.45 -10.52 5.36
C ALA A 70 2.12 -10.65 3.99
N GLY A 71 3.13 -11.52 3.89
CA GLY A 71 3.71 -11.95 2.61
C GLY A 71 2.93 -13.12 2.03
N ALA A 72 1.85 -12.84 1.30
CA ALA A 72 0.99 -13.84 0.67
C ALA A 72 1.59 -14.31 -0.67
N LYS A 73 1.55 -15.63 -0.91
CA LYS A 73 2.08 -16.26 -2.14
C LYS A 73 1.01 -16.74 -3.11
N ASP A 74 -0.25 -16.66 -2.70
CA ASP A 74 -1.43 -17.09 -3.44
C ASP A 74 -2.66 -16.32 -2.90
N VAL A 75 -3.81 -16.49 -3.56
CA VAL A 75 -5.04 -15.75 -3.25
C VAL A 75 -5.64 -16.24 -1.93
N GLU A 76 -5.49 -17.51 -1.63
CA GLU A 76 -5.96 -18.15 -0.40
C GLU A 76 -5.25 -17.54 0.83
N LYS A 77 -3.94 -17.30 0.75
CA LYS A 77 -3.18 -16.61 1.79
C LYS A 77 -3.55 -15.13 1.93
N VAL A 78 -4.02 -14.48 0.87
CA VAL A 78 -4.60 -13.14 0.99
C VAL A 78 -5.88 -13.19 1.84
N ALA A 79 -6.76 -14.16 1.59
CA ALA A 79 -7.95 -14.35 2.41
C ALA A 79 -7.59 -14.62 3.89
N THR A 80 -6.64 -15.52 4.16
CA THR A 80 -6.15 -15.78 5.53
C THR A 80 -5.62 -14.53 6.21
N ALA A 81 -4.86 -13.68 5.49
CA ALA A 81 -4.34 -12.44 6.05
C ALA A 81 -5.46 -11.43 6.40
N LEU A 82 -6.51 -11.37 5.58
CA LEU A 82 -7.69 -10.54 5.84
C LEU A 82 -8.46 -11.03 7.07
N GLU A 83 -8.66 -12.34 7.21
CA GLU A 83 -9.29 -12.98 8.38
C GLU A 83 -8.50 -12.70 9.66
N ALA A 84 -7.17 -12.72 9.59
CA ALA A 84 -6.29 -12.36 10.69
C ALA A 84 -6.34 -10.85 11.04
N GLY A 85 -7.00 -10.01 10.23
CA GLY A 85 -7.07 -8.57 10.47
C GLY A 85 -5.76 -7.84 10.17
N ILE A 86 -5.00 -8.32 9.18
CA ILE A 86 -3.76 -7.67 8.75
C ILE A 86 -4.07 -6.43 7.90
N GLY A 87 -3.45 -5.31 8.25
CA GLY A 87 -3.67 -4.02 7.58
C GLY A 87 -2.94 -3.83 6.25
N ILE A 88 -1.86 -4.57 6.01
CA ILE A 88 -1.02 -4.45 4.80
C ILE A 88 -0.61 -5.85 4.33
N ILE A 89 -0.84 -6.13 3.04
CA ILE A 89 -0.58 -7.42 2.42
C ILE A 89 0.34 -7.22 1.21
N PHE A 90 1.41 -7.98 1.16
CA PHE A 90 2.30 -8.11 0.02
C PHE A 90 1.95 -9.36 -0.76
N PHE A 91 1.49 -9.19 -2.00
CA PHE A 91 1.30 -10.28 -2.95
C PHE A 91 2.64 -10.58 -3.64
N LEU A 92 3.32 -11.62 -3.18
CA LEU A 92 4.75 -11.85 -3.46
C LEU A 92 5.01 -12.49 -4.83
N THR A 93 4.08 -13.26 -5.36
CA THR A 93 4.23 -13.99 -6.63
C THR A 93 2.86 -14.43 -7.16
N GLY A 94 2.80 -14.78 -8.44
CA GLY A 94 1.60 -15.26 -9.11
C GLY A 94 1.44 -14.63 -10.49
N THR A 95 0.25 -14.78 -11.06
CA THR A 95 -0.14 -14.16 -12.32
C THR A 95 -0.97 -12.91 -12.09
N ILE A 96 -1.16 -12.13 -13.15
CA ILE A 96 -2.07 -10.98 -13.18
C ILE A 96 -3.52 -11.36 -12.82
N PHE A 97 -3.95 -12.59 -13.15
CA PHE A 97 -5.28 -13.10 -12.78
C PHE A 97 -5.39 -13.36 -11.28
N ASP A 98 -4.33 -13.90 -10.67
CA ASP A 98 -4.29 -14.11 -9.22
C ASP A 98 -4.31 -12.79 -8.48
N LEU A 99 -3.52 -11.82 -8.94
CA LEU A 99 -3.52 -10.48 -8.36
C LEU A 99 -4.89 -9.79 -8.51
N ALA A 100 -5.57 -9.94 -9.65
CA ALA A 100 -6.92 -9.39 -9.84
C ALA A 100 -7.93 -9.99 -8.84
N ARG A 101 -7.86 -11.30 -8.59
CA ARG A 101 -8.69 -11.96 -7.55
C ARG A 101 -8.34 -11.47 -6.15
N ALA A 102 -7.05 -11.34 -5.83
CA ALA A 102 -6.59 -10.78 -4.56
C ALA A 102 -7.07 -9.33 -4.36
N ALA A 103 -6.99 -8.49 -5.40
CA ALA A 103 -7.46 -7.11 -5.36
C ALA A 103 -8.97 -7.03 -5.11
N ALA A 104 -9.76 -7.92 -5.73
CA ALA A 104 -11.20 -7.99 -5.48
C ALA A 104 -11.53 -8.32 -4.01
N LEU A 105 -10.78 -9.23 -3.37
CA LEU A 105 -10.95 -9.54 -1.94
C LEU A 105 -10.63 -8.34 -1.05
N VAL A 106 -9.51 -7.65 -1.33
CA VAL A 106 -9.03 -6.54 -0.49
C VAL A 106 -9.92 -5.30 -0.64
N ARG A 107 -10.54 -5.08 -1.81
CA ARG A 107 -11.35 -3.87 -2.11
C ARG A 107 -12.48 -3.61 -1.11
N GLN A 108 -13.01 -4.65 -0.46
CA GLN A 108 -14.09 -4.53 0.53
C GLN A 108 -13.58 -4.37 1.97
N THR A 109 -12.29 -4.10 2.14
CA THR A 109 -11.60 -4.09 3.44
C THR A 109 -10.78 -2.81 3.59
N PRO A 110 -10.45 -2.40 4.83
CA PRO A 110 -9.52 -1.28 5.06
C PRO A 110 -8.04 -1.66 4.84
N SER A 111 -7.75 -2.90 4.41
CA SER A 111 -6.40 -3.40 4.19
C SER A 111 -5.83 -2.90 2.88
N MET A 112 -4.51 -2.71 2.83
CA MET A 112 -3.80 -2.27 1.63
C MET A 112 -3.11 -3.45 0.95
N LEU A 113 -3.23 -3.54 -0.37
CA LEU A 113 -2.60 -4.57 -1.19
C LEU A 113 -1.45 -3.99 -2.01
N PHE A 114 -0.28 -4.63 -1.90
CA PHE A 114 0.92 -4.30 -2.65
C PHE A 114 1.36 -5.48 -3.52
N ALA A 115 1.68 -5.22 -4.78
CA ALA A 115 2.16 -6.24 -5.69
C ALA A 115 3.69 -6.27 -5.77
N HIS A 116 4.29 -7.45 -5.61
CA HIS A 116 5.70 -7.63 -5.95
C HIS A 116 5.87 -7.79 -7.47
N VAL A 117 6.06 -6.67 -8.16
CA VAL A 117 6.04 -6.61 -9.63
C VAL A 117 7.20 -7.32 -10.32
N ASP A 118 8.32 -7.57 -9.60
CA ASP A 118 9.45 -8.27 -10.21
C ASP A 118 9.13 -9.76 -10.48
N LEU A 119 8.32 -10.37 -9.62
CA LEU A 119 7.93 -11.79 -9.65
C LEU A 119 6.50 -12.03 -10.18
N LEU A 120 5.75 -10.96 -10.46
CA LEU A 120 4.42 -11.06 -11.05
C LEU A 120 4.51 -11.38 -12.55
N GLN A 121 3.67 -12.29 -13.01
CA GLN A 121 3.60 -12.71 -14.41
C GLN A 121 2.41 -12.09 -15.14
N GLY A 122 2.58 -11.82 -16.44
CA GLY A 122 1.51 -11.31 -17.31
C GLY A 122 1.35 -9.79 -17.34
N VAL A 123 2.15 -9.03 -16.59
CA VAL A 123 2.19 -7.56 -16.63
C VAL A 123 3.53 -7.05 -17.12
N GLY A 124 3.51 -5.95 -17.88
CA GLY A 124 4.71 -5.21 -18.28
C GLY A 124 5.48 -4.68 -17.07
N LYS A 125 6.80 -4.76 -17.12
CA LYS A 125 7.71 -4.20 -16.09
C LYS A 125 8.19 -2.84 -16.56
N ASP A 126 7.24 -1.96 -16.82
CA ASP A 126 7.39 -0.63 -17.40
C ASP A 126 6.30 0.31 -16.86
N PRO A 127 6.37 1.63 -17.14
CA PRO A 127 5.37 2.58 -16.65
C PRO A 127 3.93 2.25 -17.07
N ALA A 128 3.71 1.70 -18.27
CA ALA A 128 2.36 1.35 -18.73
C ALA A 128 1.78 0.19 -17.91
N GLY A 129 2.60 -0.83 -17.61
CA GLY A 129 2.22 -1.93 -16.74
C GLY A 129 1.92 -1.46 -15.31
N ILE A 130 2.74 -0.57 -14.75
CA ILE A 130 2.50 0.00 -13.42
C ILE A 130 1.21 0.85 -13.38
N ARG A 131 0.99 1.69 -14.40
CA ARG A 131 -0.26 2.45 -14.55
C ARG A 131 -1.46 1.53 -14.57
N TRP A 132 -1.41 0.47 -15.37
CA TRP A 132 -2.51 -0.49 -15.49
C TRP A 132 -2.83 -1.17 -14.15
N LEU A 133 -1.80 -1.56 -13.39
CA LEU A 133 -1.99 -2.12 -12.05
C LEU A 133 -2.71 -1.15 -11.10
N GLY A 134 -2.35 0.13 -11.15
CA GLY A 134 -2.98 1.16 -10.31
C GLY A 134 -4.42 1.47 -10.73
N GLN A 135 -4.62 1.78 -12.02
CA GLN A 135 -5.89 2.29 -12.53
C GLN A 135 -6.94 1.19 -12.71
N GLU A 136 -6.55 0.03 -13.25
CA GLU A 136 -7.51 -1.02 -13.60
C GLU A 136 -7.71 -2.03 -12.45
N LEU A 137 -6.63 -2.39 -11.75
CA LEU A 137 -6.73 -3.33 -10.62
C LEU A 137 -7.03 -2.64 -9.29
N GLY A 138 -6.65 -1.36 -9.15
CA GLY A 138 -6.83 -0.62 -7.90
C GLY A 138 -5.95 -1.15 -6.76
N ILE A 139 -4.72 -1.59 -7.07
CA ILE A 139 -3.75 -1.91 -6.01
C ILE A 139 -3.28 -0.61 -5.34
N HIS A 140 -2.82 -0.71 -4.10
CA HIS A 140 -2.40 0.47 -3.33
C HIS A 140 -0.94 0.84 -3.62
N GLY A 141 -0.13 -0.13 -4.01
CA GLY A 141 1.29 0.09 -4.22
C GLY A 141 2.03 -1.12 -4.78
N ILE A 142 3.34 -0.96 -4.97
CA ILE A 142 4.23 -2.00 -5.46
C ILE A 142 5.42 -2.22 -4.54
N VAL A 143 6.01 -3.41 -4.65
CA VAL A 143 7.30 -3.76 -4.06
C VAL A 143 8.25 -4.18 -5.19
N SER A 144 9.40 -3.52 -5.30
CA SER A 144 10.41 -3.86 -6.32
C SER A 144 11.82 -3.55 -5.86
N THR A 145 12.79 -4.27 -6.42
CA THR A 145 14.22 -3.91 -6.30
C THR A 145 14.66 -2.88 -7.34
N ARG A 146 13.82 -2.55 -8.33
CA ARG A 146 14.19 -1.77 -9.51
C ARG A 146 13.75 -0.31 -9.39
N SER A 147 14.71 0.60 -9.38
CA SER A 147 14.50 2.05 -9.24
C SER A 147 13.55 2.66 -10.28
N ASN A 148 13.57 2.17 -11.51
CA ASN A 148 12.70 2.67 -12.58
C ASN A 148 11.22 2.33 -12.32
N LEU A 149 10.93 1.17 -11.73
CA LEU A 149 9.56 0.79 -11.37
C LEU A 149 9.06 1.56 -10.15
N ILE A 150 9.95 1.80 -9.18
CA ILE A 150 9.66 2.66 -8.03
C ILE A 150 9.22 4.05 -8.49
N LYS A 151 10.01 4.69 -9.37
CA LYS A 151 9.66 6.00 -9.93
C LYS A 151 8.34 5.97 -10.70
N ALA A 152 8.16 4.97 -11.57
CA ALA A 152 6.92 4.82 -12.32
C ALA A 152 5.69 4.66 -11.41
N ALA A 153 5.81 3.96 -10.28
CA ALA A 153 4.71 3.85 -9.33
C ALA A 153 4.39 5.19 -8.66
N GLN A 154 5.41 5.95 -8.28
CA GLN A 154 5.23 7.28 -7.70
C GLN A 154 4.58 8.25 -8.67
N ASP A 155 4.97 8.23 -9.94
CA ASP A 155 4.38 9.06 -11.01
C ASP A 155 2.89 8.75 -11.22
N GLU A 156 2.47 7.49 -10.97
CA GLU A 156 1.08 7.05 -11.03
C GLU A 156 0.33 7.19 -9.68
N GLY A 157 0.96 7.79 -8.66
CA GLY A 157 0.35 7.99 -7.33
C GLY A 157 0.27 6.73 -6.45
N LEU A 158 0.89 5.63 -6.85
CA LEU A 158 0.98 4.38 -6.09
C LEU A 158 2.07 4.45 -5.01
N TYR A 159 1.87 3.73 -3.90
CA TYR A 159 2.92 3.63 -2.87
C TYR A 159 4.03 2.73 -3.39
N ALA A 160 5.27 3.19 -3.30
CA ALA A 160 6.42 2.46 -3.82
C ALA A 160 7.33 2.01 -2.68
N ILE A 161 7.53 0.70 -2.56
CA ILE A 161 8.41 0.10 -1.56
C ILE A 161 9.65 -0.44 -2.25
N GLN A 162 10.80 0.17 -1.95
CA GLN A 162 12.09 -0.27 -2.47
C GLN A 162 12.61 -1.44 -1.64
N ARG A 163 12.76 -2.60 -2.27
CA ARG A 163 13.35 -3.79 -1.66
C ARG A 163 14.87 -3.73 -1.77
N LEU A 164 15.58 -4.01 -0.68
CA LEU A 164 17.03 -4.11 -0.61
C LEU A 164 17.47 -5.45 0.00
N PHE A 165 18.43 -6.10 -0.65
CA PHE A 165 19.08 -7.29 -0.14
C PHE A 165 20.41 -6.93 0.53
N ILE A 166 20.50 -7.18 1.83
CA ILE A 166 21.69 -6.95 2.64
C ILE A 166 22.50 -8.24 2.68
N LEU A 167 23.28 -8.45 1.62
CA LEU A 167 24.17 -9.61 1.50
C LEU A 167 25.54 -9.32 2.12
N ASP A 168 26.04 -8.10 1.91
CA ASP A 168 27.33 -7.63 2.38
C ASP A 168 27.29 -6.09 2.57
N SER A 169 28.43 -5.52 2.97
CA SER A 169 28.57 -4.07 3.18
C SER A 169 28.44 -3.24 1.91
N GLU A 170 28.84 -3.77 0.76
CA GLU A 170 28.80 -3.06 -0.52
C GLU A 170 27.36 -3.02 -1.05
N ALA A 171 26.63 -4.13 -0.94
CA ALA A 171 25.20 -4.21 -1.20
C ALA A 171 24.41 -3.23 -0.33
N LEU A 172 24.73 -3.14 0.97
CA LEU A 172 24.13 -2.15 1.85
C LEU A 172 24.43 -0.72 1.38
N ARG A 173 25.70 -0.38 1.15
CA ARG A 173 26.11 0.97 0.74
C ARG A 173 25.44 1.41 -0.56
N THR A 174 25.41 0.53 -1.55
CA THR A 174 24.82 0.82 -2.86
C THR A 174 23.28 0.86 -2.77
N GLY A 175 22.67 -0.04 -2.00
CA GLY A 175 21.24 -0.02 -1.73
C GLY A 175 20.77 1.28 -1.06
N LEU A 176 21.51 1.77 -0.06
CA LEU A 176 21.20 3.05 0.60
C LEU A 176 21.28 4.23 -0.38
N LYS A 177 22.29 4.27 -1.26
CA LYS A 177 22.39 5.30 -2.31
C LYS A 177 21.18 5.27 -3.26
N VAL A 178 20.73 4.07 -3.63
CA VAL A 178 19.54 3.91 -4.47
C VAL A 178 18.32 4.50 -3.76
N VAL A 179 18.08 4.12 -2.50
CA VAL A 179 16.96 4.65 -1.71
C VAL A 179 16.99 6.16 -1.61
N THR A 180 18.15 6.76 -1.30
CA THR A 180 18.27 8.23 -1.25
C THR A 180 17.95 8.87 -2.59
N SER A 181 18.35 8.25 -3.71
CA SER A 181 18.12 8.78 -5.05
C SER A 181 16.68 8.61 -5.58
N THR A 182 15.99 7.57 -5.12
CA THR A 182 14.62 7.24 -5.58
C THR A 182 13.55 7.78 -4.65
N GLY A 183 13.86 8.01 -3.38
CA GLY A 183 12.91 8.53 -2.38
C GLY A 183 11.63 7.70 -2.26
N PRO A 184 11.69 6.37 -2.07
CA PRO A 184 10.51 5.51 -2.00
C PRO A 184 9.69 5.81 -0.73
N ASP A 185 8.40 5.43 -0.73
CA ASP A 185 7.53 5.62 0.44
C ASP A 185 7.93 4.76 1.65
N ALA A 186 8.57 3.62 1.39
CA ALA A 186 9.16 2.74 2.40
C ALA A 186 10.30 1.91 1.81
N VAL A 187 11.11 1.32 2.70
CA VAL A 187 12.21 0.41 2.31
C VAL A 187 11.99 -0.94 2.98
N GLU A 188 12.05 -2.03 2.21
CA GLU A 188 12.05 -3.39 2.76
C GLU A 188 13.49 -3.94 2.77
N LEU A 189 14.05 -4.19 3.95
CA LEU A 189 15.36 -4.79 4.14
C LEU A 189 15.23 -6.30 4.31
N LEU A 190 15.97 -7.06 3.51
CA LEU A 190 16.06 -8.52 3.61
C LEU A 190 17.50 -8.97 3.79
N PRO A 191 17.77 -9.99 4.63
CA PRO A 191 16.81 -10.68 5.50
C PRO A 191 16.47 -9.88 6.77
N ALA A 192 15.31 -10.11 7.37
CA ALA A 192 14.86 -9.36 8.55
C ALA A 192 15.75 -9.64 9.77
N LEU A 193 16.23 -10.89 9.90
CA LEU A 193 17.01 -11.33 11.06
C LEU A 193 18.35 -10.60 11.21
N VAL A 194 18.89 -9.98 10.15
CA VAL A 194 20.13 -9.21 10.27
C VAL A 194 19.91 -7.81 10.82
N VAL A 195 18.67 -7.27 10.74
CA VAL A 195 18.35 -5.89 11.09
C VAL A 195 18.77 -5.54 12.53
N PRO A 196 18.47 -6.35 13.57
CA PRO A 196 18.93 -6.06 14.93
C PRO A 196 20.46 -5.96 15.07
N SER A 197 21.21 -6.77 14.34
CA SER A 197 22.68 -6.83 14.40
C SER A 197 23.34 -5.65 13.68
N ILE A 198 22.74 -5.16 12.60
CA ILE A 198 23.30 -4.08 11.77
C ILE A 198 22.64 -2.73 12.00
N GLN A 199 21.69 -2.60 12.94
CA GLN A 199 20.93 -1.37 13.15
C GLN A 199 21.81 -0.12 13.35
N HIS A 200 22.98 -0.28 13.98
CA HIS A 200 23.97 0.78 14.18
C HIS A 200 24.64 1.28 12.88
N ARG A 201 24.53 0.51 11.78
CA ARG A 201 25.04 0.85 10.45
C ARG A 201 23.95 1.45 9.54
N LEU A 202 22.69 1.39 9.97
CA LEU A 202 21.56 1.87 9.20
C LEU A 202 21.22 3.31 9.61
N PRO A 203 21.22 4.27 8.68
CA PRO A 203 20.88 5.66 8.99
C PRO A 203 19.36 5.84 9.08
N PHE A 204 18.69 5.17 10.03
CA PHE A 204 17.23 5.15 10.15
C PHE A 204 16.58 6.54 10.16
N ALA A 205 17.24 7.54 10.75
CA ALA A 205 16.74 8.91 10.80
C ALA A 205 16.65 9.58 9.41
N SER A 206 17.45 9.13 8.43
CA SER A 206 17.45 9.67 7.06
C SER A 206 16.78 8.73 6.06
N LEU A 207 16.26 7.59 6.49
CA LEU A 207 15.59 6.63 5.63
C LEU A 207 14.07 6.81 5.69
N PRO A 208 13.36 6.51 4.59
CA PRO A 208 11.93 6.23 4.67
C PRO A 208 11.65 5.12 5.69
N PRO A 209 10.39 4.96 6.16
CA PRO A 209 10.02 3.90 7.07
C PRO A 209 10.55 2.53 6.65
N VAL A 210 11.26 1.87 7.56
CA VAL A 210 11.94 0.60 7.29
C VAL A 210 11.07 -0.57 7.69
N ILE A 211 10.85 -1.47 6.73
CA ILE A 211 10.20 -2.77 6.89
C ILE A 211 11.31 -3.82 6.89
N ALA A 212 11.31 -4.73 7.85
CA ALA A 212 12.24 -5.86 7.88
C ALA A 212 11.54 -7.11 7.34
N GLY A 213 12.06 -7.72 6.26
CA GLY A 213 11.38 -8.82 5.57
C GLY A 213 12.21 -10.11 5.47
N GLY A 214 11.53 -11.25 5.52
CA GLY A 214 12.12 -12.55 5.20
C GLY A 214 12.85 -13.26 6.35
N LEU A 215 12.78 -14.59 6.33
CA LEU A 215 13.35 -15.51 7.33
C LEU A 215 12.84 -15.30 8.77
N VAL A 216 11.62 -14.76 8.95
CA VAL A 216 11.01 -14.60 10.28
C VAL A 216 10.00 -15.71 10.50
N GLU A 217 10.25 -16.54 11.51
CA GLU A 217 9.47 -17.75 11.79
C GLU A 217 8.78 -17.73 13.15
N THR A 218 9.30 -16.96 14.11
CA THR A 218 8.81 -16.98 15.50
C THR A 218 8.37 -15.60 15.99
N GLU A 219 7.49 -15.60 16.99
CA GLU A 219 7.06 -14.37 17.67
C GLU A 219 8.25 -13.64 18.32
N ALA A 220 9.20 -14.38 18.88
CA ALA A 220 10.39 -13.81 19.51
C ALA A 220 11.25 -13.04 18.50
N GLU A 221 11.41 -13.55 17.28
CA GLU A 221 12.11 -12.85 16.20
C GLU A 221 11.39 -11.57 15.79
N VAL A 222 10.06 -11.62 15.60
CA VAL A 222 9.24 -10.42 15.30
C VAL A 222 9.46 -9.35 16.37
N ARG A 223 9.33 -9.73 17.65
CA ARG A 223 9.51 -8.79 18.77
C ARG A 223 10.93 -8.27 18.87
N SER A 224 11.94 -9.09 18.58
CA SER A 224 13.35 -8.67 18.56
C SER A 224 13.59 -7.60 17.49
N ILE A 225 13.03 -7.80 16.30
CA ILE A 225 13.15 -6.85 15.19
C ILE A 225 12.39 -5.54 15.49
N LEU A 226 11.18 -5.62 16.04
CA LEU A 226 10.39 -4.44 16.41
C LEU A 226 10.96 -3.62 17.59
N LYS A 227 11.99 -4.13 18.29
CA LYS A 227 12.78 -3.33 19.25
C LYS A 227 13.80 -2.42 18.55
N THR A 228 14.07 -2.62 17.27
CA THR A 228 14.87 -1.72 16.44
C THR A 228 13.98 -0.58 15.90
N PRO A 229 14.55 0.43 15.23
CA PRO A 229 13.74 1.48 14.59
C PRO A 229 12.93 1.02 13.35
N ALA A 230 12.97 -0.26 12.96
CA ALA A 230 12.09 -0.81 11.92
C ALA A 230 10.62 -0.71 12.37
N VAL A 231 9.75 -0.26 11.47
CA VAL A 231 8.34 0.04 11.80
C VAL A 231 7.41 -1.15 11.65
N SER A 232 7.81 -2.17 10.90
CA SER A 232 7.02 -3.37 10.64
C SER A 232 7.92 -4.54 10.20
N VAL A 233 7.41 -5.76 10.37
CA VAL A 233 8.04 -7.00 9.92
C VAL A 233 7.20 -7.66 8.83
N SER A 234 7.79 -8.06 7.71
CA SER A 234 7.16 -8.79 6.62
C SER A 234 7.51 -10.28 6.72
N THR A 235 6.49 -11.13 6.80
CA THR A 235 6.66 -12.59 6.92
C THR A 235 5.59 -13.35 6.13
N SER A 236 5.96 -14.51 5.59
CA SER A 236 5.03 -15.46 4.96
C SER A 236 4.44 -16.49 5.93
N ARG A 237 4.75 -16.41 7.24
CA ARG A 237 4.19 -17.30 8.26
C ARG A 237 2.81 -16.84 8.70
N ALA A 238 1.79 -17.60 8.30
CA ALA A 238 0.40 -17.29 8.62
C ALA A 238 0.11 -17.29 10.13
N GLU A 239 0.82 -18.12 10.91
CA GLU A 239 0.64 -18.18 12.36
C GLU A 239 0.97 -16.83 13.02
N LEU A 240 2.02 -16.16 12.55
CA LEU A 240 2.40 -14.83 13.04
C LEU A 240 1.35 -13.77 12.68
N TRP A 241 0.62 -13.94 11.58
CA TRP A 241 -0.43 -13.00 11.19
C TRP A 241 -1.58 -13.02 12.20
N HIS A 242 -1.98 -14.20 12.69
CA HIS A 242 -3.04 -14.30 13.70
C HIS A 242 -2.62 -13.77 15.07
N ILE A 243 -1.33 -13.84 15.42
CA ILE A 243 -0.80 -13.33 16.69
C ILE A 243 -0.78 -11.79 16.70
N PHE A 244 -0.38 -11.18 15.59
CA PHE A 244 -0.14 -9.73 15.50
C PHE A 244 -1.23 -8.95 14.76
N GLY A 245 -2.15 -9.64 14.10
CA GLY A 245 -3.28 -9.07 13.40
C GLY A 245 -4.38 -8.60 14.34
N GLN A 246 -5.17 -7.64 13.87
CA GLN A 246 -6.28 -7.08 14.64
C GLN A 246 -7.55 -7.86 14.27
N SER A 247 -7.67 -9.12 14.69
CA SER A 247 -8.91 -9.86 14.52
C SER A 247 -10.04 -9.04 15.14
N ARG A 248 -11.05 -8.68 14.33
CA ARG A 248 -12.25 -8.05 14.86
C ARG A 248 -12.78 -9.00 15.94
N LYS A 249 -12.78 -8.57 17.20
CA LYS A 249 -13.71 -9.14 18.17
C LYS A 249 -15.09 -8.86 17.58
N THR A 250 -15.68 -9.86 16.94
CA THR A 250 -17.12 -9.85 16.66
C THR A 250 -17.78 -9.66 18.02
N GLY A 251 -18.45 -8.53 18.20
CA GLY A 251 -19.32 -8.32 19.34
C GLY A 251 -20.39 -9.40 19.32
N ALA A 252 -20.16 -10.48 20.08
CA ALA A 252 -21.19 -11.37 20.55
C ALA A 252 -21.18 -11.19 22.07
N GLY A 253 -22.08 -10.35 22.56
CA GLY A 253 -22.47 -10.35 23.95
C GLY A 253 -23.03 -11.72 24.29
N THR A 254 -22.63 -12.25 25.44
CA THR A 254 -23.50 -13.10 26.25
C THR A 254 -23.09 -12.81 27.69
N GLU A 255 -23.91 -11.98 28.33
CA GLU A 255 -24.07 -11.95 29.78
C GLU A 255 -24.45 -13.35 30.26
N ILE A 256 -23.78 -13.82 31.31
CA ILE A 256 -24.41 -14.49 32.46
C ILE A 256 -23.71 -13.96 33.70
#